data_AF-A0A395J921-F1
#
_entry.id   AF-A0A395J921-F1
#
_cell.length_a   1.000
_cell.length_b   1.000
_cell.length_c   1.000
_cell.angle_alpha   90.00
_cell.angle_beta   90.00
_cell.angle_gamma   90.00
#
_symmetry.space_group_name_H-M   'P 1'
#
loop_
_entity.id
_entity.type
_entity.pdbx_description
1 polymer ?
#
loop_
_entity_poly.entity_id
_entity_poly.type
_entity_poly.pdbx_seq_one_letter_code
_entity_poly.pdbx_strand_id
1 'polypeptide(L)'
;MDVLAASLRYWIAYKLNTDPAWAKMKVIISDSTVPGEGEHKIMEFVRSQRSSPDHNPNTRHVMYGLDADLIMLGLATHEPHFRILREDVFFNDGKPRTCKLCGQAGHEARSMVMLTLKRAQFILDGLAKQEDAIFRKRRKTEENFQKKRKLNNERNERYARGRGSYGGAQESPSNGRRPPSDVAPSGLPLFTPGAAYKANVANKSAAAAIKEMMNGKSADDDNKLIEDDDSSAPGRIRPPLGHQERQQHLAMTYLLTLSDYGKMVTLIDTMSRSSIATLKDIEFRHQVGRAYVEGLAWVLLYYFQGCPSWDWYYPYHYAPFAADFANLKDMKISFQKGRIFRPFEQLMGVLPAASRQAIPEQFHHLMTNEDSEIIDFYPEDFIVDLNGKKFAWQGVALLPFI
;
A
#
# COMPACT_ATOMS: atom_id res chain seq x y z
N MET A 1 10.99 -27.25 -2.78
CA MET A 1 11.60 -26.44 -3.85
C MET A 1 12.55 -27.24 -4.74
N ASP A 2 12.89 -28.47 -4.38
CA ASP A 2 13.89 -29.30 -5.08
C ASP A 2 13.55 -29.57 -6.56
N VAL A 3 12.29 -29.87 -6.86
CA VAL A 3 11.82 -30.07 -8.24
C VAL A 3 12.07 -28.83 -9.10
N LEU A 4 11.81 -27.63 -8.55
CA LEU A 4 12.05 -26.37 -9.25
C LEU A 4 13.55 -26.16 -9.50
N ALA A 5 14.39 -26.38 -8.49
CA ALA A 5 15.83 -26.24 -8.61
C ALA A 5 16.41 -27.22 -9.66
N ALA A 6 16.00 -28.49 -9.62
CA ALA A 6 16.39 -29.50 -10.60
C ALA A 6 15.91 -29.14 -12.02
N SER A 7 14.67 -28.69 -12.15
CA SER A 7 14.09 -28.27 -13.44
C SER A 7 14.83 -27.07 -14.04
N LEU A 8 15.18 -26.07 -13.22
CA LEU A 8 15.94 -24.90 -13.68
C LEU A 8 17.36 -25.28 -14.11
N ARG A 9 18.03 -26.15 -13.35
CA ARG A 9 19.37 -26.67 -13.70
C ARG A 9 19.32 -27.41 -15.04
N TYR A 10 18.32 -28.28 -15.22
CA TYR A 10 18.10 -28.97 -16.50
C TYR A 10 17.82 -27.97 -17.63
N TRP A 11 16.92 -27.02 -17.41
CA TRP A 11 16.55 -26.02 -18.43
C TRP A 11 17.76 -25.20 -18.90
N ILE A 12 18.61 -24.78 -17.98
CA ILE A 12 19.82 -24.02 -18.31
C ILE A 12 20.81 -24.90 -19.08
N ALA A 13 21.02 -26.15 -18.66
CA ALA A 13 21.87 -27.08 -19.39
C ALA A 13 21.33 -27.33 -20.80
N TYR A 14 20.03 -27.53 -20.96
CA TYR A 14 19.37 -27.67 -22.25
C TYR A 14 19.61 -26.42 -23.11
N LYS A 15 19.34 -25.22 -22.58
CA LYS A 15 19.51 -23.95 -23.32
C LYS A 15 20.95 -23.71 -23.76
N LEU A 16 21.93 -23.96 -22.90
CA LEU A 16 23.35 -23.84 -23.26
C LEU A 16 23.77 -24.78 -24.41
N ASN A 17 23.13 -25.95 -24.53
CA ASN A 17 23.45 -26.94 -25.57
C ASN A 17 22.64 -26.77 -26.86
N THR A 18 21.43 -26.20 -26.80
CA THR A 18 20.52 -26.13 -27.97
C THR A 18 20.38 -24.74 -28.57
N ASP A 19 20.61 -23.68 -27.80
CA ASP A 19 20.30 -22.30 -28.18
C ASP A 19 21.59 -21.51 -28.43
N PRO A 20 21.93 -21.17 -29.69
CA PRO A 20 23.16 -20.45 -30.01
C PRO A 20 23.30 -19.10 -29.30
N ALA A 21 22.20 -18.46 -28.90
CA ALA A 21 22.24 -17.20 -28.17
C ALA A 21 22.84 -17.36 -26.76
N TRP A 22 22.77 -18.57 -26.18
CA TRP A 22 23.26 -18.87 -24.84
C TRP A 22 24.72 -19.35 -24.83
N ALA A 23 25.30 -19.68 -25.99
CA ALA A 23 26.61 -20.33 -26.10
C ALA A 23 27.77 -19.55 -25.43
N LYS A 24 27.66 -18.22 -25.31
CA LYS A 24 28.67 -17.35 -24.66
C LYS A 24 28.22 -16.81 -23.31
N MET A 25 27.04 -17.18 -22.82
CA MET A 25 26.51 -16.70 -21.54
C MET A 25 27.12 -17.48 -20.38
N LYS A 26 27.47 -16.77 -19.31
CA LYS A 26 27.73 -17.38 -18.00
C LYS A 26 26.44 -17.33 -17.20
N VAL A 27 25.92 -18.48 -16.80
CA VAL A 27 24.67 -18.60 -16.05
C VAL A 27 24.98 -19.10 -14.64
N ILE A 28 24.53 -18.37 -13.63
CA ILE A 28 24.71 -18.70 -12.21
C ILE A 28 23.32 -18.94 -11.62
N ILE A 29 23.16 -20.04 -10.88
CA ILE A 29 21.94 -20.38 -10.16
C ILE A 29 22.24 -20.34 -8.67
N SER A 30 21.47 -19.55 -7.92
CA SER A 30 21.45 -19.55 -6.47
C SER A 30 20.04 -19.91 -6.00
N ASP A 31 19.79 -21.20 -5.80
CA ASP A 31 18.47 -21.72 -5.43
C ASP A 31 18.17 -21.53 -3.92
N SER A 32 17.08 -22.15 -3.45
CA SER A 32 16.61 -22.04 -2.07
C SER A 32 17.50 -22.75 -1.04
N THR A 33 18.52 -23.51 -1.45
CA THR A 33 19.47 -24.11 -0.49
C THR A 33 20.54 -23.12 -0.04
N VAL A 34 20.68 -21.99 -0.74
CA VAL A 34 21.58 -20.90 -0.37
C VAL A 34 20.78 -19.84 0.42
N PRO A 35 21.11 -19.62 1.71
CA PRO A 35 20.39 -18.66 2.54
C PRO A 35 20.43 -17.23 2.01
N GLY A 36 19.38 -16.47 2.32
CA GLY A 36 19.23 -15.07 1.94
C GLY A 36 18.21 -14.85 0.83
N GLU A 37 17.57 -13.68 0.88
CA GLU A 37 16.57 -13.26 -0.10
C GLU A 37 17.20 -13.08 -1.48
N GLY A 38 16.44 -13.39 -2.53
CA GLY A 38 16.96 -13.40 -3.90
C GLY A 38 17.56 -12.05 -4.32
N GLU A 39 16.90 -10.95 -3.98
CA GLU A 39 17.38 -9.60 -4.27
C GLU A 39 18.69 -9.29 -3.53
N HIS A 40 18.82 -9.64 -2.25
CA HIS A 40 20.02 -9.39 -1.48
C HIS A 40 21.20 -10.28 -1.91
N LYS A 41 20.95 -11.52 -2.34
CA LYS A 41 21.97 -12.37 -2.97
C LYS A 41 22.50 -11.76 -4.27
N ILE A 42 21.62 -11.16 -5.08
CA ILE A 42 22.03 -10.42 -6.29
C ILE A 42 22.88 -9.20 -5.91
N MET A 43 22.46 -8.42 -4.92
CA MET A 43 23.21 -7.23 -4.49
C MET A 43 24.57 -7.59 -3.90
N GLU A 44 24.65 -8.68 -3.14
CA GLU A 44 25.91 -9.22 -2.63
C GLU A 44 26.83 -9.66 -3.78
N PHE A 45 26.29 -10.32 -4.79
CA PHE A 45 27.05 -10.67 -6.00
C PHE A 45 27.58 -9.41 -6.70
N VAL A 46 26.75 -8.40 -6.95
CA VAL A 46 27.18 -7.14 -7.60
C VAL A 46 28.28 -6.45 -6.79
N ARG A 47 28.13 -6.37 -5.46
CA ARG A 47 29.17 -5.80 -4.57
C ARG A 47 30.47 -6.60 -4.63
N SER A 48 30.40 -7.94 -4.61
CA SER A 48 31.57 -8.81 -4.71
C SER A 48 32.32 -8.63 -6.02
N GLN A 49 31.60 -8.45 -7.13
CA GLN A 49 32.20 -8.15 -8.43
C GLN A 49 32.88 -6.79 -8.39
N ARG A 50 32.21 -5.75 -7.89
CA ARG A 50 32.78 -4.40 -7.77
C ARG A 50 34.06 -4.35 -6.92
N SER A 51 34.19 -5.21 -5.91
CA SER A 51 35.40 -5.32 -5.10
C SER A 51 36.56 -6.02 -5.80
N SER A 52 36.31 -6.71 -6.92
CA SER A 52 37.34 -7.37 -7.71
C SER A 52 38.16 -6.35 -8.53
N PRO A 53 39.49 -6.48 -8.60
CA PRO A 53 40.34 -5.60 -9.42
C PRO A 53 40.04 -5.71 -10.93
N ASP A 54 39.50 -6.84 -11.39
CA ASP A 54 39.19 -7.09 -12.80
C ASP A 54 37.79 -6.59 -13.20
N HIS A 55 37.05 -5.95 -12.29
CA HIS A 55 35.70 -5.45 -12.56
C HIS A 55 35.71 -4.34 -13.59
N ASN A 56 34.83 -4.46 -14.60
CA ASN A 56 34.57 -3.36 -15.52
C ASN A 56 33.53 -2.40 -14.91
N PRO A 57 33.90 -1.15 -14.56
CA PRO A 57 32.98 -0.18 -13.95
C PRO A 57 31.83 0.27 -14.88
N ASN A 58 31.92 -0.02 -16.19
CA ASN A 58 30.87 0.28 -17.17
C ASN A 58 29.97 -0.93 -17.48
N THR A 59 30.03 -1.99 -16.66
CA THR A 59 29.11 -3.12 -16.75
C THR A 59 27.67 -2.62 -16.63
N ARG A 60 26.81 -3.03 -17.57
CA ARG A 60 25.40 -2.63 -17.59
C ARG A 60 24.58 -3.72 -16.91
N HIS A 61 23.95 -3.36 -15.80
CA HIS A 61 23.14 -4.27 -14.99
C HIS A 61 21.66 -4.10 -15.33
N VAL A 62 20.97 -5.23 -15.46
CA VAL A 62 19.51 -5.27 -15.58
C VAL A 62 19.00 -6.26 -14.54
N MET A 63 18.15 -5.79 -13.63
CA MET A 63 17.51 -6.61 -12.62
C MET A 63 16.01 -6.69 -12.90
N TYR A 64 15.46 -7.90 -12.90
CA TYR A 64 14.03 -8.11 -13.07
C TYR A 64 13.35 -8.33 -11.72
N GLY A 65 12.23 -7.65 -11.50
CA GLY A 65 11.34 -7.89 -10.37
C GLY A 65 10.28 -6.81 -10.22
N LEU A 66 9.27 -7.08 -9.38
CA LEU A 66 8.11 -6.20 -9.19
C LEU A 66 8.19 -5.37 -7.92
N ASP A 67 9.12 -5.69 -7.03
CA ASP A 67 9.21 -5.07 -5.71
C ASP A 67 9.72 -3.63 -5.79
N ALA A 68 9.18 -2.78 -4.90
CA ALA A 68 9.56 -1.37 -4.84
C ALA A 68 11.00 -1.17 -4.34
N ASP A 69 11.47 -2.10 -3.52
CA ASP A 69 12.77 -2.07 -2.84
C ASP A 69 13.94 -2.18 -3.82
N LEU A 70 13.71 -2.82 -4.99
CA LEU A 70 14.69 -2.94 -6.07
C LEU A 70 15.23 -1.59 -6.55
N ILE A 71 14.41 -0.53 -6.51
CA ILE A 71 14.85 0.82 -6.88
C ILE A 71 15.92 1.31 -5.91
N MET A 72 15.67 1.15 -4.61
CA MET A 72 16.60 1.58 -3.57
C MET A 72 17.84 0.69 -3.54
N LEU A 73 17.70 -0.62 -3.73
CA LEU A 73 18.82 -1.54 -3.85
C LEU A 73 19.70 -1.23 -5.07
N GLY A 74 19.09 -0.98 -6.24
CA GLY A 74 19.79 -0.57 -7.45
C GLY A 74 20.60 0.71 -7.25
N LEU A 75 20.03 1.73 -6.59
CA LEU A 75 20.75 2.96 -6.23
C LEU A 75 21.88 2.71 -5.22
N ALA A 76 21.67 1.82 -4.25
CA ALA A 76 22.67 1.46 -3.24
C ALA A 76 23.89 0.72 -3.81
N THR A 77 23.78 0.11 -5.00
CA THR A 77 24.94 -0.53 -5.66
C THR A 77 26.03 0.47 -6.09
N HIS A 78 25.66 1.74 -6.30
CA HIS A 78 26.53 2.76 -6.89
C HIS A 78 27.10 2.38 -8.28
N GLU A 79 26.42 1.49 -9.02
CA GLU A 79 26.75 1.19 -10.41
C GLU A 79 26.10 2.22 -11.35
N PRO A 80 26.86 2.86 -12.25
CA PRO A 80 26.36 3.97 -13.07
C PRO A 80 25.34 3.53 -14.13
N HIS A 81 25.30 2.24 -14.45
CA HIS A 81 24.46 1.68 -15.50
C HIS A 81 23.58 0.55 -14.96
N PHE A 82 22.66 0.90 -14.07
CA PHE A 82 21.70 -0.03 -13.48
C PHE A 82 20.29 0.24 -14.00
N ARG A 83 19.58 -0.79 -14.45
CA ARG A 83 18.19 -0.71 -14.90
C ARG A 83 17.34 -1.78 -14.21
N ILE A 84 16.10 -1.41 -13.91
CA ILE A 84 15.11 -2.36 -13.37
C ILE A 84 14.11 -2.64 -14.49
N LEU A 85 13.93 -3.92 -14.77
CA LEU A 85 12.94 -4.43 -15.71
C LEU A 85 11.75 -4.94 -14.90
N ARG A 86 10.55 -4.47 -15.25
CA ARG A 86 9.30 -4.92 -14.65
C ARG A 86 8.22 -4.97 -15.72
N GLU A 87 7.21 -5.79 -15.49
CA GLU A 87 6.00 -5.77 -16.30
C GLU A 87 5.25 -4.45 -16.10
N ASP A 88 4.62 -3.96 -17.16
CA ASP A 88 3.89 -2.71 -17.09
C ASP A 88 2.55 -2.91 -16.39
N VAL A 89 2.53 -2.64 -15.09
CA VAL A 89 1.31 -2.68 -14.26
C VAL A 89 0.31 -1.58 -14.66
N PHE A 90 0.72 -0.61 -15.48
CA PHE A 90 -0.07 0.54 -15.92
C PHE A 90 -0.19 0.61 -17.44
N PHE A 91 -0.14 -0.51 -18.16
CA PHE A 91 -0.21 -0.55 -19.63
C PHE A 91 -1.41 0.25 -20.21
N ASN A 92 -2.47 0.49 -19.42
CA ASN A 92 -3.63 1.31 -19.79
C ASN A 92 -3.57 2.80 -19.39
N ASP A 93 -2.60 3.27 -18.61
CA ASP A 93 -2.53 4.66 -18.11
C ASP A 93 -1.29 5.39 -18.64
N GLY A 94 -1.36 5.75 -19.93
CA GLY A 94 -0.29 6.45 -20.68
C GLY A 94 -0.04 7.92 -20.31
N LYS A 95 0.00 8.28 -19.02
CA LYS A 95 0.31 9.67 -18.60
C LYS A 95 1.78 9.82 -18.17
N PRO A 96 2.56 10.69 -18.83
CA PRO A 96 3.94 10.95 -18.44
C PRO A 96 4.01 11.60 -17.05
N ARG A 97 4.88 11.06 -16.18
CA ARG A 97 5.11 11.58 -14.83
C ARG A 97 6.04 12.79 -14.88
N THR A 98 5.51 13.98 -14.62
CA THR A 98 6.28 15.23 -14.47
C THR A 98 6.51 15.57 -12.99
N CYS A 99 7.59 16.30 -12.68
CA CYS A 99 7.87 16.75 -11.32
C CYS A 99 6.76 17.68 -10.80
N LYS A 100 6.19 17.41 -9.62
CA LYS A 100 5.09 18.22 -9.04
C LYS A 100 5.49 19.64 -8.60
N LEU A 101 6.79 19.96 -8.60
CA LEU A 101 7.31 21.28 -8.22
C LEU A 101 7.57 22.18 -9.42
N CYS A 102 7.94 21.63 -10.57
CA CYS A 102 8.35 22.43 -11.74
C CYS A 102 7.73 21.97 -13.07
N GLY A 103 7.04 20.83 -13.10
CA GLY A 103 6.46 20.25 -14.32
C GLY A 103 7.46 19.63 -15.31
N GLN A 104 8.76 19.57 -15.00
CA GLN A 104 9.79 19.02 -15.88
C GLN A 104 10.18 17.57 -15.50
N ALA A 105 10.77 16.83 -16.46
CA ALA A 105 11.34 15.51 -16.24
C ALA A 105 12.84 15.60 -15.92
N GLY A 106 13.37 14.69 -15.09
CA GLY A 106 14.82 14.53 -14.90
C GLY A 106 15.47 15.26 -13.71
N HIS A 107 14.76 15.49 -12.61
CA HIS A 107 15.38 16.07 -11.40
C HIS A 107 16.10 15.01 -10.56
N GLU A 108 17.38 15.25 -10.29
CA GLU A 108 18.22 14.43 -9.41
C GLU A 108 18.44 15.17 -8.08
N ALA A 109 17.97 14.59 -6.97
CA ALA A 109 18.29 15.06 -5.63
C ALA A 109 19.65 14.47 -5.21
N ARG A 110 20.75 15.20 -5.45
CA ARG A 110 22.07 14.80 -4.94
C ARG A 110 22.25 15.28 -3.51
N SER A 111 22.24 14.32 -2.58
CA SER A 111 23.17 14.27 -1.45
C SER A 111 22.99 12.96 -0.70
N MET A 112 24.01 12.11 -0.75
CA MET A 112 24.10 10.92 0.10
C MET A 112 24.48 11.40 1.50
N VAL A 113 23.49 11.42 2.41
CA VAL A 113 23.72 11.73 3.81
C VAL A 113 24.15 10.45 4.50
N MET A 114 25.43 10.34 4.90
CA MET A 114 25.76 9.44 6.00
C MET A 114 24.92 9.89 7.20
N LEU A 115 23.95 9.05 7.57
CA LEU A 115 22.97 9.33 8.60
C LEU A 115 23.65 9.12 9.95
N THR A 116 24.25 10.16 10.51
CA THR A 116 24.69 10.12 11.90
C THR A 116 23.46 10.18 12.80
N LEU A 117 23.43 9.43 13.90
CA LEU A 117 22.30 9.42 14.84
C LEU A 117 21.94 10.82 15.34
N LYS A 118 22.93 11.72 15.42
CA LYS A 118 22.73 13.15 15.72
C LYS A 118 21.90 13.88 14.65
N ARG A 119 22.14 13.61 13.36
CA ARG A 119 21.35 14.18 12.26
C ARG A 119 19.96 13.56 12.21
N ALA A 120 19.85 12.26 12.49
CA ALA A 120 18.56 11.57 12.58
C ALA A 120 17.66 12.22 13.65
N GLN A 121 18.20 12.46 14.85
CA GLN A 121 17.51 13.16 15.93
C GLN A 121 16.99 14.52 15.46
N PHE A 122 17.82 15.31 14.78
CA PHE A 122 17.41 16.64 14.32
C PHE A 122 16.25 16.60 13.30
N ILE A 123 16.26 15.61 12.39
CA ILE A 123 15.18 15.41 11.42
C ILE A 123 13.89 14.99 12.15
N LEU A 124 14.00 14.06 13.09
CA LEU A 124 12.86 13.55 13.88
C LEU A 124 12.26 14.64 14.78
N ASP A 125 13.09 15.48 15.43
CA ASP A 125 12.64 16.64 16.21
C ASP A 125 11.87 17.64 15.33
N GLY A 126 12.30 17.81 14.07
CA GLY A 126 11.61 18.61 13.07
C GLY A 126 10.24 18.03 12.71
N LEU A 127 10.16 16.71 12.53
CA LEU A 127 8.92 16.00 12.22
C LEU A 127 7.95 16.02 13.40
N ALA A 128 8.44 15.78 14.63
CA ALA A 128 7.68 15.79 15.87
C ALA A 128 6.87 17.09 16.06
N LYS A 129 7.48 18.24 15.74
CA LYS A 129 6.81 19.55 15.79
C LYS A 129 5.62 19.66 14.82
N GLN A 130 5.59 18.87 13.74
CA GLN A 130 4.55 18.90 12.72
C GLN A 130 3.50 17.80 12.90
N GLU A 131 3.73 16.79 13.74
CA GLU A 131 2.84 15.63 13.88
C GLU A 131 1.40 16.02 14.20
N ASP A 132 1.19 16.88 15.20
CA ASP A 132 -0.14 17.35 15.58
C ASP A 132 -0.88 18.05 14.43
N ALA A 133 -0.15 18.79 13.59
CA ALA A 133 -0.72 19.45 12.43
C ALA A 133 -1.09 18.44 11.34
N ILE A 134 -0.24 17.42 11.13
CA ILE A 134 -0.47 16.33 10.17
C ILE A 134 -1.73 15.55 10.57
N PHE A 135 -1.87 15.16 11.84
CA PHE A 135 -3.04 14.43 12.33
C PHE A 135 -4.33 15.23 12.20
N ARG A 136 -4.32 16.50 12.62
CA ARG A 136 -5.48 17.40 12.46
C ARG A 136 -5.90 17.54 11.00
N LYS A 137 -4.93 17.68 10.09
CA LYS A 137 -5.20 17.79 8.65
C LYS A 137 -5.77 16.49 8.07
N ARG A 138 -5.22 15.33 8.43
CA ARG A 138 -5.73 14.01 7.99
C ARG A 138 -7.17 13.79 8.42
N ARG A 139 -7.48 14.08 9.69
CA ARG A 139 -8.85 14.00 10.24
C ARG A 139 -9.83 14.88 9.48
N LYS A 140 -9.48 16.14 9.23
CA LYS A 140 -10.35 17.06 8.48
C LYS A 140 -10.62 16.56 7.05
N THR A 141 -9.60 16.00 6.39
CA THR A 141 -9.75 15.42 5.05
C THR A 141 -10.69 14.21 5.07
N GLU A 142 -10.57 13.34 6.07
CA GLU A 142 -11.40 12.15 6.21
C GLU A 142 -12.85 12.51 6.55
N GLU A 143 -13.08 13.42 7.50
CA GLU A 143 -14.42 13.93 7.82
C GLU A 143 -15.08 14.56 6.58
N ASN A 144 -14.32 15.31 5.77
CA ASN A 144 -14.81 15.87 4.52
C ASN A 144 -15.15 14.79 3.48
N PHE A 145 -14.32 13.74 3.37
CA PHE A 145 -14.58 12.61 2.48
C PHE A 145 -15.84 11.85 2.89
N GLN A 146 -16.02 11.59 4.19
CA GLN A 146 -17.22 10.93 4.72
C GLN A 146 -18.48 11.78 4.50
N LYS A 147 -18.42 13.09 4.73
CA LYS A 147 -19.52 14.02 4.42
C LYS A 147 -19.88 14.00 2.94
N LYS A 148 -18.90 14.06 2.04
CA LYS A 148 -19.14 13.95 0.59
C LYS A 148 -19.78 12.62 0.20
N ARG A 149 -19.35 11.50 0.80
CA ARG A 149 -19.93 10.18 0.54
C ARG A 149 -21.38 10.08 0.98
N LYS A 150 -21.71 10.60 2.18
CA LYS A 150 -23.09 10.65 2.68
C LYS A 150 -23.99 11.49 1.77
N LEU A 151 -23.56 12.69 1.40
CA LEU A 151 -24.30 13.55 0.48
C LEU A 151 -24.52 12.90 -0.90
N ASN A 152 -23.53 12.17 -1.42
CA ASN A 152 -23.66 11.47 -2.69
C ASN A 152 -24.66 10.30 -2.60
N ASN A 153 -24.62 9.52 -1.51
CA ASN A 153 -25.58 8.44 -1.27
C ASN A 153 -27.01 8.99 -1.11
N GLU A 154 -27.20 10.04 -0.32
CA GLU A 154 -28.50 10.70 -0.14
C GLU A 154 -29.04 11.26 -1.46
N ARG A 155 -28.16 11.82 -2.31
CA ARG A 155 -28.54 12.28 -3.65
C ARG A 155 -28.98 11.11 -4.52
N ASN A 156 -28.23 10.02 -4.56
CA ASN A 156 -28.59 8.81 -5.32
C ASN A 156 -29.90 8.19 -4.83
N GLU A 157 -30.14 8.15 -3.52
CA GLU A 157 -31.41 7.69 -2.96
C GLU A 157 -32.58 8.58 -3.35
N ARG A 158 -32.41 9.91 -3.40
CA ARG A 158 -33.46 10.82 -3.90
C ARG A 158 -33.74 10.60 -5.38
N TYR A 159 -32.71 10.38 -6.21
CA TYR A 159 -32.90 10.01 -7.62
C TYR A 159 -33.63 8.67 -7.78
N ALA A 160 -33.30 7.67 -6.95
CA ALA A 160 -33.98 6.37 -6.95
C ALA A 160 -35.46 6.48 -6.53
N ARG A 161 -35.77 7.27 -5.50
CA ARG A 161 -37.16 7.50 -5.06
C ARG A 161 -37.96 8.35 -6.06
N GLY A 162 -37.31 9.27 -6.78
CA GLY A 162 -37.94 10.10 -7.81
C GLY A 162 -38.36 9.35 -9.08
N ARG A 163 -37.80 8.16 -9.35
CA ARG A 163 -38.23 7.27 -10.45
C ARG A 163 -39.40 6.35 -10.09
N GLY A 164 -39.88 6.36 -8.85
CA GLY A 164 -40.91 5.43 -8.35
C GLY A 164 -42.35 5.90 -8.43
N SER A 165 -42.73 6.85 -9.32
CA SER A 165 -44.10 7.39 -9.32
C SER A 165 -44.76 7.68 -10.69
N TYR A 166 -44.22 7.18 -11.80
CA TYR A 166 -44.97 7.11 -13.07
C TYR A 166 -44.83 5.71 -13.68
N GLY A 167 -45.45 4.73 -13.03
CA GLY A 167 -45.82 3.45 -13.64
C GLY A 167 -47.14 3.63 -14.39
N GLY A 168 -47.07 4.05 -15.65
CA GLY A 168 -48.18 4.04 -16.58
C GLY A 168 -47.82 3.16 -17.77
N ALA A 169 -48.39 1.97 -17.83
CA ALA A 169 -48.24 1.04 -18.94
C ALA A 169 -48.70 1.68 -20.25
N GLN A 170 -47.83 1.72 -21.26
CA GLN A 170 -48.24 1.78 -22.65
C GLN A 170 -47.37 0.84 -23.46
N GLU A 171 -48.03 -0.16 -24.02
CA GLU A 171 -47.51 -1.18 -24.91
C GLU A 171 -46.73 -0.56 -26.07
N SER A 172 -45.57 -1.12 -26.38
CA SER A 172 -44.82 -0.77 -27.58
C SER A 172 -45.48 -1.43 -28.79
N PRO A 173 -45.98 -0.70 -29.80
CA PRO A 173 -46.39 -1.33 -31.05
C PRO A 173 -45.15 -1.55 -31.91
N SER A 174 -44.94 -2.81 -32.29
CA SER A 174 -44.05 -3.18 -33.38
C SER A 174 -44.52 -2.50 -34.67
N ASN A 175 -43.65 -1.79 -35.39
CA ASN A 175 -43.69 -1.79 -36.85
C ASN A 175 -42.42 -1.24 -37.54
N GLY A 176 -41.93 -2.05 -38.48
CA GLY A 176 -41.40 -1.73 -39.81
C GLY A 176 -40.62 -0.42 -40.09
N ARG A 177 -39.42 -0.57 -40.65
CA ARG A 177 -38.63 0.47 -41.32
C ARG A 177 -39.38 1.16 -42.48
N ARG A 178 -39.18 2.48 -42.68
CA ARG A 178 -38.73 3.14 -43.94
C ARG A 178 -38.37 4.65 -43.73
N PRO A 179 -37.53 5.27 -44.58
CA PRO A 179 -36.86 6.56 -44.32
C PRO A 179 -37.45 7.72 -45.19
N PRO A 180 -36.82 8.93 -45.25
CA PRO A 180 -37.33 10.21 -44.78
C PRO A 180 -38.02 11.08 -45.86
N SER A 181 -38.86 12.05 -45.45
CA SER A 181 -39.25 13.16 -46.32
C SER A 181 -39.60 14.42 -45.54
N ASP A 182 -38.95 15.52 -45.93
CA ASP A 182 -39.23 16.90 -45.58
C ASP A 182 -40.68 17.30 -45.86
N VAL A 183 -41.36 17.96 -44.92
CA VAL A 183 -42.25 19.14 -45.09
C VAL A 183 -42.68 19.59 -43.68
N ALA A 184 -42.37 20.83 -43.30
CA ALA A 184 -42.97 21.50 -42.14
C ALA A 184 -44.28 22.17 -42.55
N PRO A 185 -45.36 22.10 -41.74
CA PRO A 185 -46.40 23.11 -41.79
C PRO A 185 -46.49 23.93 -40.51
N SER A 186 -46.44 25.23 -40.76
CA SER A 186 -46.77 26.38 -39.95
C SER A 186 -48.12 26.31 -39.24
N GLY A 187 -48.16 26.72 -37.96
CA GLY A 187 -49.41 26.88 -37.21
C GLY A 187 -49.23 27.30 -35.76
N LEU A 188 -48.46 28.37 -35.49
CA LEU A 188 -48.48 29.05 -34.20
C LEU A 188 -49.69 29.99 -34.10
N PRO A 189 -50.35 30.06 -32.94
CA PRO A 189 -50.73 31.33 -32.35
C PRO A 189 -49.88 31.63 -31.11
N LEU A 190 -49.40 32.86 -31.13
CA LEU A 190 -48.55 33.56 -30.19
C LEU A 190 -49.36 34.05 -28.98
N PHE A 191 -48.88 33.82 -27.75
CA PHE A 191 -49.21 34.64 -26.58
C PHE A 191 -47.96 34.88 -25.72
N THR A 192 -47.67 36.16 -25.51
CA THR A 192 -46.67 36.76 -24.60
C THR A 192 -47.32 38.02 -24.01
N PRO A 193 -46.79 38.68 -22.95
CA PRO A 193 -46.09 38.22 -21.74
C PRO A 193 -46.59 38.99 -20.47
N GLY A 194 -46.32 38.50 -19.24
CA GLY A 194 -46.50 39.38 -18.07
C GLY A 194 -46.40 38.77 -16.66
N ALA A 195 -45.30 39.11 -15.97
CA ALA A 195 -45.19 39.29 -14.52
C ALA A 195 -45.13 38.07 -13.56
N ALA A 196 -44.00 37.36 -13.59
CA ALA A 196 -43.34 36.89 -12.36
C ALA A 196 -41.82 37.11 -12.46
N TYR A 197 -41.44 38.34 -12.81
CA TYR A 197 -40.08 38.87 -12.73
C TYR A 197 -39.95 39.61 -11.39
N LYS A 198 -39.40 38.95 -10.36
CA LYS A 198 -38.74 39.55 -9.17
C LYS A 198 -38.29 38.46 -8.18
N ALA A 199 -37.43 37.53 -8.62
CA ALA A 199 -36.69 36.65 -7.69
C ALA A 199 -35.39 36.03 -8.23
N ASN A 200 -35.02 36.24 -9.51
CA ASN A 200 -33.80 35.64 -10.09
C ASN A 200 -32.82 36.68 -10.69
N VAL A 201 -32.93 37.95 -10.29
CA VAL A 201 -32.08 39.05 -10.78
C VAL A 201 -30.81 39.25 -9.94
N ALA A 202 -30.65 38.52 -8.83
CA ALA A 202 -29.41 38.56 -8.03
C ALA A 202 -28.30 37.58 -8.49
N ASN A 203 -28.62 36.57 -9.31
CA ASN A 203 -27.63 35.54 -9.70
C ASN A 203 -27.20 35.60 -11.17
N LYS A 204 -27.65 36.60 -11.94
CA LYS A 204 -27.25 36.80 -13.35
C LYS A 204 -26.11 37.82 -13.55
N SER A 205 -25.68 38.54 -12.52
CA SER A 205 -24.59 39.52 -12.63
C SER A 205 -23.20 38.99 -12.28
N ALA A 206 -23.07 37.81 -11.64
CA ALA A 206 -21.75 37.21 -11.38
C ALA A 206 -21.25 36.34 -12.53
N ALA A 207 -22.15 35.61 -13.21
CA ALA A 207 -21.77 34.68 -14.28
C ALA A 207 -21.52 35.35 -15.65
N ALA A 208 -22.01 36.58 -15.85
CA ALA A 208 -21.72 37.37 -17.06
C ALA A 208 -20.43 38.20 -16.93
N ALA A 209 -19.93 38.46 -15.72
CA ALA A 209 -18.72 39.25 -15.49
C ALA A 209 -17.40 38.48 -15.72
N ILE A 210 -17.43 37.15 -15.85
CA ILE A 210 -16.21 36.33 -15.90
C ILE A 210 -15.94 35.76 -17.31
N LYS A 211 -16.95 35.71 -18.20
CA LYS A 211 -16.81 35.01 -19.50
C LYS A 211 -16.56 35.92 -20.71
N GLU A 212 -16.88 37.21 -20.65
CA GLU A 212 -16.75 38.11 -21.83
C GLU A 212 -15.66 39.19 -21.70
N MET A 213 -14.97 39.31 -20.56
CA MET A 213 -13.70 40.02 -20.50
C MET A 213 -12.52 39.05 -20.65
N MET A 214 -12.41 38.55 -21.88
CA MET A 214 -11.18 38.63 -22.66
C MET A 214 -9.96 37.80 -22.18
N ASN A 215 -9.93 36.59 -22.73
CA ASN A 215 -8.87 36.05 -23.60
C ASN A 215 -7.41 36.45 -23.31
N GLY A 216 -6.70 35.46 -22.78
CA GLY A 216 -5.25 35.32 -22.82
C GLY A 216 -4.80 34.32 -21.75
N LYS A 217 -4.76 33.01 -22.09
CA LYS A 217 -4.21 31.83 -21.36
C LYS A 217 -5.21 30.72 -20.98
N SER A 218 -4.75 29.48 -21.23
CA SER A 218 -4.95 28.20 -20.52
C SER A 218 -6.29 27.43 -20.51
N ALA A 219 -6.12 26.10 -20.69
CA ALA A 219 -6.80 24.94 -20.09
C ALA A 219 -8.10 24.38 -20.69
N ASP A 220 -7.96 23.14 -21.18
CA ASP A 220 -8.76 21.90 -21.04
C ASP A 220 -10.26 21.99 -20.72
N ASP A 221 -11.09 21.23 -21.44
CA ASP A 221 -11.45 19.83 -21.08
C ASP A 221 -12.78 19.46 -21.76
N ASP A 222 -12.83 18.31 -22.44
CA ASP A 222 -14.07 17.60 -22.78
C ASP A 222 -13.74 16.10 -22.79
N ASN A 223 -13.68 15.52 -21.59
CA ASN A 223 -13.48 14.10 -21.40
C ASN A 223 -14.82 13.40 -21.18
N LYS A 224 -15.18 12.52 -22.13
CA LYS A 224 -16.31 11.60 -22.07
C LYS A 224 -16.01 10.49 -21.06
N LEU A 225 -16.93 10.28 -20.12
CA LEU A 225 -16.94 9.11 -19.25
C LEU A 225 -17.45 7.90 -20.05
N ILE A 226 -16.60 6.88 -20.17
CA ILE A 226 -16.95 5.51 -20.55
C ILE A 226 -17.16 4.73 -19.24
N GLU A 227 -18.28 4.03 -19.15
CA GLU A 227 -18.62 3.11 -18.07
C GLU A 227 -17.94 1.76 -18.35
N ASP A 228 -17.12 1.27 -17.40
CA ASP A 228 -16.62 -0.10 -17.40
C ASP A 228 -17.43 -0.92 -16.38
N ASP A 229 -18.27 -1.80 -16.93
CA ASP A 229 -18.87 -2.95 -16.27
C ASP A 229 -17.89 -4.12 -16.42
N ASP A 230 -17.29 -4.57 -15.31
CA ASP A 230 -16.46 -5.78 -15.28
C ASP A 230 -17.05 -6.77 -14.27
N SER A 231 -17.94 -7.62 -14.79
CA SER A 231 -18.56 -8.73 -14.08
C SER A 231 -18.17 -10.05 -14.75
N SER A 232 -17.08 -10.66 -14.31
CA SER A 232 -16.83 -12.09 -14.54
C SER A 232 -15.87 -12.73 -13.51
N ALA A 233 -16.43 -13.30 -12.44
CA ALA A 233 -15.88 -14.46 -11.72
C ALA A 233 -17.01 -15.24 -11.02
N PRO A 234 -16.94 -16.59 -10.96
CA PRO A 234 -18.11 -17.46 -10.76
C PRO A 234 -18.52 -17.67 -9.29
N GLY A 235 -19.77 -18.10 -9.13
CA GLY A 235 -20.56 -18.13 -7.90
C GLY A 235 -19.99 -18.89 -6.71
N ARG A 236 -20.23 -18.34 -5.52
CA ARG A 236 -20.38 -19.10 -4.27
C ARG A 236 -21.75 -18.80 -3.65
N ILE A 237 -22.51 -19.88 -3.51
CA ILE A 237 -23.83 -19.96 -2.89
C ILE A 237 -23.70 -19.63 -1.39
N ARG A 238 -24.54 -18.72 -0.86
CA ARG A 238 -24.77 -18.58 0.59
C ARG A 238 -26.06 -19.32 0.96
N PRO A 239 -26.13 -20.04 2.09
CA PRO A 239 -27.42 -20.37 2.70
C PRO A 239 -27.88 -19.25 3.65
N PRO A 240 -29.20 -19.07 3.87
CA PRO A 240 -29.76 -17.99 4.67
C PRO A 240 -30.05 -18.42 6.11
N LEU A 241 -29.59 -17.64 7.09
CA LEU A 241 -30.05 -17.57 8.49
C LEU A 241 -29.74 -16.13 8.94
N GLY A 242 -30.51 -15.35 9.68
CA GLY A 242 -31.69 -15.55 10.50
C GLY A 242 -31.63 -14.45 11.56
N HIS A 243 -32.32 -13.33 11.34
CA HIS A 243 -32.81 -12.41 12.38
C HIS A 243 -31.87 -12.00 13.54
N GLN A 244 -30.70 -11.43 13.25
CA GLN A 244 -29.95 -10.60 14.22
C GLN A 244 -30.51 -9.15 14.20
N GLU A 245 -31.76 -9.03 14.63
CA GLU A 245 -32.31 -7.82 15.23
C GLU A 245 -31.83 -7.78 16.69
N ARG A 246 -31.31 -6.71 17.30
CA ARG A 246 -31.59 -5.28 17.19
C ARG A 246 -30.60 -4.53 18.12
N GLN A 247 -30.37 -3.24 17.86
CA GLN A 247 -29.69 -2.21 18.69
C GLN A 247 -28.16 -2.06 18.54
N GLN A 248 -27.71 -1.66 17.35
CA GLN A 248 -27.32 -0.26 17.10
C GLN A 248 -28.38 0.80 17.49
N HIS A 249 -28.03 1.70 18.40
CA HIS A 249 -28.31 3.17 18.44
C HIS A 249 -28.03 3.67 19.88
N LEU A 250 -27.04 4.52 20.15
CA LEU A 250 -27.10 5.98 19.97
C LEU A 250 -25.72 6.63 20.19
N ALA A 251 -25.44 7.67 19.40
CA ALA A 251 -24.29 8.55 19.52
C ALA A 251 -24.39 9.49 20.73
N MET A 252 -23.30 9.60 21.51
CA MET A 252 -22.90 10.73 22.39
C MET A 252 -21.58 10.27 23.06
N THR A 253 -20.41 10.91 23.04
CA THR A 253 -20.04 12.32 22.93
C THR A 253 -18.58 12.36 22.49
N TYR A 254 -18.31 13.07 21.40
CA TYR A 254 -16.96 13.45 20.97
C TYR A 254 -16.33 14.38 22.03
N LEU A 255 -15.33 13.90 22.77
CA LEU A 255 -14.48 14.74 23.62
C LEU A 255 -13.00 14.52 23.25
N LEU A 256 -12.48 15.50 22.51
CA LEU A 256 -11.07 15.77 22.26
C LEU A 256 -10.39 16.07 23.60
N THR A 257 -9.43 15.22 24.01
CA THR A 257 -8.29 15.50 24.90
C THR A 257 -7.64 14.17 25.28
N LEU A 258 -6.33 14.00 25.01
CA LEU A 258 -5.45 12.90 25.46
C LEU A 258 -5.87 11.43 25.19
N SER A 259 -7.10 11.16 24.77
CA SER A 259 -7.68 9.82 24.61
C SER A 259 -7.35 9.16 23.27
N ASP A 260 -6.84 9.91 22.29
CA ASP A 260 -6.34 9.36 21.02
C ASP A 260 -4.89 8.86 21.12
N TYR A 261 -4.12 9.27 22.14
CA TYR A 261 -2.87 8.57 22.52
C TYR A 261 -3.17 7.11 22.92
N GLY A 262 -4.35 6.87 23.53
CA GLY A 262 -4.78 5.55 23.98
C GLY A 262 -5.38 4.65 22.91
N LYS A 263 -5.82 5.18 21.76
CA LYS A 263 -6.51 4.39 20.72
C LYS A 263 -5.62 3.97 19.55
N MET A 264 -4.43 4.57 19.41
CA MET A 264 -3.40 4.09 18.48
C MET A 264 -2.39 3.15 19.16
N VAL A 265 -2.41 3.08 20.49
CA VAL A 265 -1.53 2.22 21.31
C VAL A 265 -2.36 1.36 22.27
N THR A 266 -3.46 0.81 21.76
CA THR A 266 -4.16 -0.32 22.38
C THR A 266 -4.14 -1.49 21.41
N LEU A 267 -2.93 -1.98 21.13
CA LEU A 267 -2.67 -3.33 20.61
C LEU A 267 -1.16 -3.66 20.62
N ILE A 268 -0.47 -3.23 21.67
CA ILE A 268 0.74 -3.92 22.10
C ILE A 268 0.28 -4.80 23.26
N ASP A 269 0.26 -6.10 22.99
CA ASP A 269 -0.11 -7.22 23.83
C ASP A 269 -1.61 -7.49 24.02
N THR A 270 -2.07 -8.58 23.42
CA THR A 270 -3.45 -9.05 23.45
C THR A 270 -3.76 -9.84 24.73
N MET A 271 -3.10 -9.63 25.89
CA MET A 271 -3.51 -10.31 27.13
C MET A 271 -3.18 -9.52 28.42
N SER A 272 -3.99 -8.53 28.78
CA SER A 272 -4.52 -8.31 30.16
C SER A 272 -5.02 -6.88 30.35
N ARG A 273 -5.97 -6.70 31.28
CA ARG A 273 -6.60 -5.42 31.66
C ARG A 273 -5.66 -4.41 32.36
N SER A 274 -4.34 -4.49 32.16
CA SER A 274 -3.32 -3.66 32.85
C SER A 274 -2.84 -2.43 32.05
N SER A 275 -3.24 -2.30 30.78
CA SER A 275 -2.48 -1.54 29.75
C SER A 275 -2.70 -0.02 29.62
N ILE A 276 -3.49 0.63 30.49
CA ILE A 276 -3.55 2.11 30.50
C ILE A 276 -2.33 2.71 31.22
N ALA A 277 -1.67 1.94 32.09
CA ALA A 277 -0.47 2.37 32.81
C ALA A 277 0.76 2.48 31.89
N THR A 278 0.94 1.53 30.97
CA THR A 278 2.09 1.40 30.06
C THR A 278 2.24 2.54 29.05
N LEU A 279 1.14 3.24 28.74
CA LEU A 279 1.10 4.37 27.82
C LEU A 279 1.59 5.70 28.41
N LYS A 280 1.51 5.83 29.73
CA LYS A 280 2.09 6.95 30.47
C LYS A 280 3.56 6.71 30.77
N ASP A 281 4.04 5.51 30.53
CA ASP A 281 5.42 5.14 30.74
C ASP A 281 6.30 5.71 29.61
N ILE A 282 6.99 6.80 29.95
CA ILE A 282 7.96 7.46 29.06
C ILE A 282 9.12 6.52 28.75
N GLU A 283 9.50 5.64 29.69
CA GLU A 283 10.61 4.72 29.50
C GLU A 283 10.27 3.67 28.43
N PHE A 284 9.06 3.11 28.48
CA PHE A 284 8.55 2.20 27.46
C PHE A 284 8.50 2.86 26.07
N ARG A 285 7.98 4.09 25.96
CA ARG A 285 7.96 4.83 24.68
C ARG A 285 9.36 5.03 24.10
N HIS A 286 10.32 5.40 24.94
CA HIS A 286 11.71 5.51 24.52
C HIS A 286 12.33 4.14 24.19
N GLN A 287 11.89 3.04 24.80
CA GLN A 287 12.33 1.69 24.44
C GLN A 287 11.86 1.30 23.04
N VAL A 288 10.59 1.55 22.71
CA VAL A 288 10.04 1.34 21.35
C VAL A 288 10.79 2.24 20.34
N GLY A 289 11.00 3.51 20.68
CA GLY A 289 11.81 4.45 19.90
C GLY A 289 13.21 3.93 19.60
N ARG A 290 13.93 3.42 20.61
CA ARG A 290 15.27 2.85 20.46
C ARG A 290 15.27 1.61 19.56
N ALA A 291 14.36 0.65 19.79
CA ALA A 291 14.22 -0.55 18.96
C ALA A 291 13.93 -0.19 17.49
N TYR A 292 13.14 0.86 17.25
CA TYR A 292 12.85 1.32 15.89
C TYR A 292 14.11 1.88 15.20
N VAL A 293 14.94 2.65 15.93
CA VAL A 293 16.21 3.16 15.38
C VAL A 293 17.23 2.05 15.16
N GLU A 294 17.29 1.05 16.03
CA GLU A 294 18.06 -0.18 15.76
C GLU A 294 17.58 -0.82 14.47
N GLY A 295 16.27 -0.92 14.23
CA GLY A 295 15.74 -1.45 12.97
C GLY A 295 16.09 -0.62 11.74
N LEU A 296 16.05 0.70 11.83
CA LEU A 296 16.52 1.56 10.73
C LEU A 296 18.00 1.33 10.43
N ALA A 297 18.83 1.17 11.45
CA ALA A 297 20.25 0.84 11.29
C ALA A 297 20.43 -0.57 10.70
N TRP A 298 19.63 -1.54 11.14
CA TRP A 298 19.63 -2.91 10.63
C TRP A 298 19.31 -2.92 9.13
N VAL A 299 18.23 -2.23 8.71
CA VAL A 299 17.82 -2.13 7.30
C VAL A 299 18.90 -1.46 6.45
N LEU A 300 19.48 -0.36 6.95
CA LEU A 300 20.54 0.33 6.23
C LEU A 300 21.77 -0.57 6.04
N LEU A 301 22.20 -1.27 7.09
CA LEU A 301 23.27 -2.26 6.98
C LEU A 301 22.89 -3.40 6.03
N TYR A 302 21.65 -3.88 6.08
CA TYR A 302 21.18 -4.96 5.21
C TYR A 302 21.31 -4.61 3.72
N TYR A 303 20.94 -3.39 3.36
CA TYR A 303 21.02 -2.88 1.99
C TYR A 303 22.46 -2.69 1.52
N PHE A 304 23.31 -2.08 2.35
CA PHE A 304 24.66 -1.66 1.94
C PHE A 304 25.76 -2.69 2.22
N GLN A 305 25.63 -3.48 3.29
CA GLN A 305 26.67 -4.38 3.81
C GLN A 305 26.20 -5.84 3.95
N GLY A 306 24.91 -6.12 3.71
CA GLY A 306 24.31 -7.44 3.93
C GLY A 306 23.79 -7.62 5.35
N CYS A 307 23.12 -8.75 5.61
CA CYS A 307 22.32 -8.95 6.83
C CYS A 307 23.20 -8.84 8.10
N PRO A 308 23.03 -7.82 8.96
CA PRO A 308 23.90 -7.64 10.12
C PRO A 308 23.55 -8.60 11.28
N SER A 309 22.30 -9.05 11.36
CA SER A 309 21.83 -10.03 12.35
C SER A 309 20.63 -10.81 11.80
N TRP A 310 20.70 -12.14 11.84
CA TRP A 310 19.61 -13.02 11.44
C TRP A 310 18.54 -13.20 12.53
N ASP A 311 18.92 -12.99 13.80
CA ASP A 311 18.03 -13.17 14.95
C ASP A 311 17.30 -11.87 15.32
N TRP A 312 17.79 -10.72 14.85
CA TRP A 312 17.20 -9.43 15.18
C TRP A 312 15.85 -9.24 14.47
N TYR A 313 14.85 -8.80 15.23
CA TYR A 313 13.54 -8.38 14.72
C TYR A 313 13.05 -7.17 15.53
N TYR A 314 12.08 -6.45 14.98
CA TYR A 314 11.40 -5.37 15.69
C TYR A 314 10.21 -5.95 16.49
N PRO A 315 10.26 -5.99 17.84
CA PRO A 315 9.32 -6.76 18.66
C PRO A 315 8.03 -6.00 18.98
N TYR A 316 7.54 -5.19 18.04
CA TYR A 316 6.30 -4.44 18.20
C TYR A 316 5.55 -4.38 16.87
N HIS A 317 4.21 -4.42 16.91
CA HIS A 317 3.39 -4.33 15.70
C HIS A 317 3.28 -2.92 15.12
N TYR A 318 3.62 -1.89 15.91
CA TYR A 318 3.45 -0.49 15.54
C TYR A 318 4.75 0.31 15.68
N ALA A 319 4.89 1.31 14.82
CA ALA A 319 5.97 2.31 14.92
C ALA A 319 5.69 3.32 16.05
N PRO A 320 6.74 3.85 16.70
CA PRO A 320 6.61 4.94 17.67
C PRO A 320 6.30 6.28 16.98
N PHE A 321 5.86 7.28 17.74
CA PHE A 321 5.74 8.65 17.22
C PHE A 321 7.11 9.30 17.06
N ALA A 322 7.22 10.29 16.17
CA ALA A 322 8.46 11.05 15.99
C ALA A 322 8.89 11.75 17.29
N ALA A 323 7.93 12.19 18.10
CA ALA A 323 8.19 12.77 19.43
C ALA A 323 8.80 11.79 20.44
N ASP A 324 8.70 10.48 20.23
CA ASP A 324 9.20 9.44 21.16
C ASP A 324 10.68 9.10 20.94
N PHE A 325 11.27 9.58 19.84
CA PHE A 325 12.68 9.42 19.58
C PHE A 325 13.47 10.40 20.44
N ALA A 326 13.99 9.94 21.57
CA ALA A 326 14.81 10.72 22.47
C ALA A 326 16.22 10.14 22.61
N ASN A 327 17.21 11.02 22.81
CA ASN A 327 18.59 10.67 23.14
C ASN A 327 19.29 9.72 22.14
N LEU A 328 18.94 9.79 20.84
CA LEU A 328 19.52 8.91 19.82
C LEU A 328 21.04 9.05 19.68
N LYS A 329 21.57 10.24 19.99
CA LYS A 329 23.00 10.55 19.87
C LYS A 329 23.90 9.66 20.75
N ASP A 330 23.38 9.15 21.87
CA ASP A 330 24.13 8.39 22.86
C ASP A 330 23.96 6.87 22.68
N MET A 331 23.11 6.47 21.72
CA MET A 331 22.81 5.07 21.45
C MET A 331 23.98 4.38 20.75
N LYS A 332 24.40 3.24 21.31
CA LYS A 332 25.42 2.37 20.71
C LYS A 332 24.72 1.18 20.08
N ILE A 333 24.71 1.14 18.75
CA ILE A 333 24.09 0.05 17.99
C ILE A 333 25.18 -0.95 17.63
N SER A 334 24.99 -2.20 18.02
CA SER A 334 25.83 -3.32 17.61
C SER A 334 24.97 -4.54 17.40
N PHE A 335 25.22 -5.26 16.30
CA PHE A 335 24.48 -6.46 15.94
C PHE A 335 25.35 -7.70 16.13
N GLN A 336 24.74 -8.76 16.68
CA GLN A 336 25.32 -10.10 16.65
C GLN A 336 24.74 -10.82 15.44
N LYS A 337 25.60 -11.45 14.63
CA LYS A 337 25.18 -12.06 13.36
C LYS A 337 24.09 -13.12 13.57
N GLY A 338 24.09 -13.80 14.71
CA GLY A 338 23.07 -14.78 15.04
C GLY A 338 23.16 -16.06 14.22
N ARG A 339 22.09 -16.85 14.21
CA ARG A 339 22.02 -18.09 13.43
C ARG A 339 21.04 -17.97 12.27
N ILE A 340 21.36 -18.63 11.17
CA ILE A 340 20.41 -18.79 10.07
C ILE A 340 19.48 -19.94 10.45
N PHE A 341 18.17 -19.71 10.38
CA PHE A 341 17.20 -20.78 10.54
C PHE A 341 17.38 -21.87 9.49
N ARG A 342 17.26 -23.13 9.92
CA ARG A 342 17.15 -24.26 9.00
C ARG A 342 15.84 -24.14 8.23
N PRO A 343 15.74 -24.70 7.00
CA PRO A 343 14.55 -24.53 6.17
C PRO A 343 13.23 -24.89 6.87
N PHE A 344 13.18 -25.97 7.64
CA PHE A 344 11.96 -26.36 8.36
C PHE A 344 11.68 -25.51 9.60
N GLU A 345 12.72 -25.01 10.29
CA GLU A 345 12.54 -24.03 11.38
C GLU A 345 11.92 -22.74 10.83
N GLN A 346 12.45 -22.24 9.71
CA GLN A 346 11.90 -21.07 9.03
C GLN A 346 10.46 -21.30 8.53
N LEU A 347 10.18 -22.47 7.95
CA LEU A 347 8.83 -22.79 7.47
C LEU A 347 7.82 -22.84 8.61
N MET A 348 8.17 -23.41 9.77
CA MET A 348 7.31 -23.36 10.95
C MET A 348 7.17 -21.92 11.48
N GLY A 349 8.23 -21.12 11.43
CA GLY A 349 8.19 -19.70 11.83
C GLY A 349 7.37 -18.77 10.91
N VAL A 350 7.01 -19.22 9.70
CA VAL A 350 6.33 -18.38 8.68
C VAL A 350 4.96 -18.91 8.29
N LEU A 351 4.78 -20.23 8.23
CA LEU A 351 3.55 -20.83 7.72
C LEU A 351 2.47 -20.93 8.81
N PRO A 352 1.21 -20.68 8.48
CA PRO A 352 0.10 -21.05 9.35
C PRO A 352 -0.07 -22.59 9.38
N ALA A 353 -0.71 -23.10 10.43
CA ALA A 353 -1.00 -24.53 10.59
C ALA A 353 -1.75 -25.16 9.40
N ALA A 354 -2.60 -24.38 8.72
CA ALA A 354 -3.32 -24.78 7.52
C ALA A 354 -2.40 -25.20 6.34
N SER A 355 -1.15 -24.74 6.33
CA SER A 355 -0.16 -25.03 5.28
C SER A 355 0.86 -26.10 5.71
N ARG A 356 0.59 -26.86 6.78
CA ARG A 356 1.49 -27.89 7.33
C ARG A 356 1.97 -28.93 6.33
N GLN A 357 1.25 -29.19 5.23
CA GLN A 357 1.73 -30.10 4.18
C GLN A 357 3.08 -29.68 3.54
N ALA A 358 3.52 -28.43 3.73
CA ALA A 358 4.81 -27.96 3.24
C ALA A 358 6.01 -28.38 4.12
N ILE A 359 5.77 -28.95 5.31
CA ILE A 359 6.79 -29.48 6.22
C ILE A 359 6.61 -31.00 6.41
N PRO A 360 7.65 -31.73 6.85
CA PRO A 360 7.54 -33.17 7.15
C PRO A 360 6.44 -33.49 8.15
N GLU A 361 5.76 -34.62 7.95
CA GLU A 361 4.62 -35.08 8.75
C GLU A 361 4.94 -35.18 10.25
N GLN A 362 6.18 -35.49 10.59
CA GLN A 362 6.67 -35.59 11.97
C GLN A 362 6.54 -34.27 12.73
N PHE A 363 6.49 -33.11 12.07
CA PHE A 363 6.35 -31.82 12.72
C PHE A 363 4.91 -31.30 12.77
N HIS A 364 3.95 -31.95 12.10
CA HIS A 364 2.58 -31.44 11.98
C HIS A 364 1.91 -31.26 13.33
N HIS A 365 2.12 -32.22 14.24
CA HIS A 365 1.54 -32.22 15.58
C HIS A 365 1.95 -30.98 16.40
N LEU A 366 3.12 -30.39 16.12
CA LEU A 366 3.58 -29.19 16.82
C LEU A 366 2.72 -27.95 16.50
N MET A 367 2.07 -27.92 15.33
CA MET A 367 1.25 -26.79 14.88
C MET A 367 -0.26 -27.00 15.13
N THR A 368 -0.69 -28.21 15.46
CA THR A 368 -2.12 -28.57 15.51
C THR A 368 -2.58 -29.14 16.85
N ASN A 369 -1.68 -29.75 17.64
CA ASN A 369 -2.09 -30.36 18.90
C ASN A 369 -2.19 -29.27 19.98
N GLU A 370 -3.29 -29.29 20.74
CA GLU A 370 -3.49 -28.39 21.89
C GLU A 370 -2.43 -28.57 22.99
N ASP A 371 -1.84 -29.76 23.11
CA ASP A 371 -0.77 -30.06 24.06
C ASP A 371 0.64 -29.64 23.57
N SER A 372 0.76 -29.05 22.39
CA SER A 372 2.07 -28.64 21.84
C SER A 372 2.64 -27.44 22.61
N GLU A 373 3.94 -27.48 22.91
CA GLU A 373 4.67 -26.41 23.60
C GLU A 373 4.67 -25.07 22.84
N ILE A 374 4.33 -25.10 21.54
CA ILE A 374 4.34 -23.93 20.66
C ILE A 374 2.98 -23.65 20.01
N ILE A 375 1.88 -24.25 20.51
CA ILE A 375 0.55 -24.09 19.92
C ILE A 375 0.06 -22.64 19.94
N ASP A 376 0.48 -21.86 20.94
CA ASP A 376 0.09 -20.46 21.13
C ASP A 376 0.51 -19.56 19.95
N PHE A 377 1.49 -19.99 19.15
CA PHE A 377 1.95 -19.27 17.96
C PHE A 377 1.13 -19.53 16.70
N TYR A 378 0.18 -20.48 16.74
CA TYR A 378 -0.62 -20.89 15.58
C TYR A 378 -2.14 -20.68 15.80
N PRO A 379 -2.59 -19.44 16.07
CA PRO A 379 -4.02 -19.18 16.20
C PRO A 379 -4.74 -19.40 14.87
N GLU A 380 -5.91 -20.07 14.89
CA GLU A 380 -6.76 -20.21 13.70
C GLU A 380 -7.35 -18.87 13.25
N ASP A 381 -7.76 -18.05 14.23
CA ASP A 381 -8.29 -16.71 14.03
C ASP A 381 -7.42 -15.67 14.74
N PHE A 382 -7.13 -14.56 14.05
CA PHE A 382 -6.38 -13.43 14.59
C PHE A 382 -6.99 -12.09 14.17
N ILE A 383 -6.68 -11.05 14.93
CA ILE A 383 -7.24 -9.71 14.70
C ILE A 383 -6.40 -9.00 13.62
N VAL A 384 -7.09 -8.37 12.66
CA VAL A 384 -6.47 -7.43 11.72
C VAL A 384 -6.92 -6.01 12.07
N ASP A 385 -6.00 -5.20 12.59
CA ASP A 385 -6.26 -3.79 12.85
C ASP A 385 -6.07 -2.97 11.57
N LEU A 386 -7.14 -2.34 11.09
CA LEU A 386 -7.09 -1.52 9.89
C LEU A 386 -6.25 -0.24 10.08
N ASN A 387 -6.07 0.26 11.30
CA ASN A 387 -5.26 1.44 11.60
C ASN A 387 -5.47 2.61 10.61
N GLY A 388 -6.74 2.95 10.35
CA GLY A 388 -7.15 4.02 9.43
C GLY A 388 -6.96 3.72 7.93
N LYS A 389 -6.64 2.48 7.54
CA LYS A 389 -6.57 2.03 6.15
C LYS A 389 -7.92 1.52 5.66
N LYS A 390 -8.07 1.51 4.33
CA LYS A 390 -9.35 1.16 3.68
C LYS A 390 -9.52 -0.35 3.50
N PHE A 391 -8.43 -1.07 3.28
CA PHE A 391 -8.46 -2.49 2.92
C PHE A 391 -7.72 -3.33 3.94
N ALA A 392 -8.19 -4.55 4.20
CA ALA A 392 -7.64 -5.45 5.21
C ALA A 392 -6.17 -5.82 4.96
N TRP A 393 -5.77 -5.98 3.70
CA TRP A 393 -4.37 -6.26 3.31
C TRP A 393 -3.40 -5.10 3.59
N GLN A 394 -3.93 -3.92 3.94
CA GLN A 394 -3.13 -2.77 4.42
C GLN A 394 -3.11 -2.67 5.94
N GLY A 395 -3.92 -3.48 6.63
CA GLY A 395 -4.01 -3.52 8.08
C GLY A 395 -2.86 -4.30 8.71
N VAL A 396 -2.78 -4.23 10.03
CA VAL A 396 -1.77 -4.89 10.85
C VAL A 396 -2.35 -6.21 11.34
N ALA A 397 -1.71 -7.33 10.98
CA ALA A 397 -2.05 -8.65 11.51
C ALA A 397 -1.42 -8.81 12.90
N LEU A 398 -2.25 -9.06 13.91
CA LEU A 398 -1.85 -9.10 15.31
C LEU A 398 -1.58 -10.54 15.72
N LEU A 399 -0.43 -11.03 15.28
CA LEU A 399 0.07 -12.35 15.58
C LEU A 399 1.13 -12.30 16.70
N PRO A 400 1.21 -13.33 17.54
CA PRO A 400 2.32 -13.47 18.49
C PRO A 400 3.65 -13.63 17.74
N PHE A 401 4.74 -13.13 18.32
CA PHE A 401 6.08 -13.33 17.79
C PHE A 401 6.66 -14.64 18.34
N ILE A 402 7.24 -15.46 17.45
CA ILE A 402 7.90 -16.74 17.76
C ILE A 402 9.30 -16.50 18.33
#